data_AF-F4NWZ4-F1
#
_entry.id   AF-F4NWZ4-F1
#
_cell.length_a   1.000
_cell.length_b   1.000
_cell.length_c   1.000
_cell.angle_alpha   90.00
_cell.angle_beta   90.00
_cell.angle_gamma   90.00
#
_symmetry.space_group_name_H-M   'P 1'
#
loop_
_entity.id
_entity.type
_entity.pdbx_description
1 polymer ?
#
loop_
_entity_poly.entity_id
_entity_poly.type
_entity_poly.pdbx_seq_one_letter_code
_entity_poly.pdbx_strand_id
1 'polypeptide(L)'
;GRGEDAVTIEVLDVASANNAIFFAPVDGIPGKMRMFRYTSSKPHRNPGLDNQVVLHEYGHGISIRLTGGSSTDNCLSRAESNGMGEGWSDIFAMIITAKQSHKADTPIAFGSYAKNSPSGLRSHPYTTDMKVNPLTYADLQTRKLAHDMGEVWAAMLWDIYWNLVTKSGFSTNLYNAKGKFGNVITMQNMIGGMMLQPCNPTFIDARDAFIASDAVHYKGANKCEIWKGFAKRGLGVKAADY
;
A
#
# COMPACT_ATOMS: atom_id res chain seq x y z
N GLY A 1 -8.32 20.01 10.55
CA GLY A 1 -7.54 20.15 9.31
C GLY A 1 -7.69 21.54 8.76
N ARG A 2 -6.98 21.84 7.68
CA ARG A 2 -7.07 23.06 6.88
C ARG A 2 -7.73 22.73 5.53
N GLY A 3 -8.70 23.52 5.10
CA GLY A 3 -9.38 23.33 3.81
C GLY A 3 -8.56 23.84 2.61
N GLU A 4 -9.22 24.01 1.46
CA GLU A 4 -8.59 24.45 0.20
C GLU A 4 -7.54 23.48 -0.35
N ASP A 5 -7.70 22.18 -0.10
CA ASP A 5 -6.73 21.15 -0.44
C ASP A 5 -7.30 20.01 -1.32
N ALA A 6 -8.31 20.33 -2.12
CA ALA A 6 -8.89 19.39 -3.07
C ALA A 6 -7.81 18.82 -4.01
N VAL A 7 -7.87 17.50 -4.27
CA VAL A 7 -6.91 16.85 -5.17
C VAL A 7 -7.17 17.29 -6.61
N THR A 8 -6.15 17.86 -7.26
CA THR A 8 -6.16 18.14 -8.70
C THR A 8 -5.62 16.93 -9.46
N ILE A 9 -6.34 16.48 -10.48
CA ILE A 9 -5.96 15.30 -11.28
C ILE A 9 -5.73 15.72 -12.72
N GLU A 10 -4.49 15.59 -13.18
CA GLU A 10 -4.09 15.80 -14.57
C GLU A 10 -4.00 14.45 -15.30
N VAL A 11 -4.97 14.22 -16.19
CA VAL A 11 -5.05 13.01 -17.00
C VAL A 11 -4.30 13.24 -18.32
N LEU A 12 -3.36 12.34 -18.66
CA LEU A 12 -2.52 12.42 -19.87
C LEU A 12 -1.62 13.66 -19.92
N ASP A 13 -0.96 13.94 -18.80
CA ASP A 13 0.14 14.90 -18.78
C ASP A 13 1.24 14.44 -19.77
N VAL A 14 1.79 15.39 -20.54
CA VAL A 14 2.75 15.14 -21.62
C VAL A 14 4.21 15.30 -21.20
N ALA A 15 4.47 15.65 -19.94
CA ALA A 15 5.83 15.84 -19.41
C ALA A 15 6.61 14.52 -19.22
N SER A 16 5.93 13.37 -19.25
CA SER A 16 6.53 12.05 -19.10
C SER A 16 5.69 10.98 -19.80
N ALA A 17 6.05 9.70 -19.64
CA ALA A 17 5.32 8.55 -20.14
C ALA A 17 5.55 7.32 -19.24
N ASN A 18 4.66 6.33 -19.34
CA ASN A 18 4.74 5.04 -18.63
C ASN A 18 4.83 5.14 -17.11
N ASN A 19 4.20 6.17 -16.52
CA ASN A 19 4.26 6.41 -15.09
C ASN A 19 3.02 7.20 -14.61
N ALA A 20 2.89 7.36 -13.30
CA ALA A 20 2.07 8.36 -12.65
C ALA A 20 2.79 8.85 -11.39
N ILE A 21 2.41 10.02 -10.88
CA ILE A 21 2.97 10.58 -9.64
C ILE A 21 1.88 11.33 -8.85
N PHE A 22 2.03 11.37 -7.53
CA PHE A 22 1.23 12.19 -6.64
C PHE A 22 2.11 13.11 -5.80
N PHE A 23 1.86 14.41 -5.88
CA PHE A 23 2.44 15.40 -4.99
C PHE A 23 1.48 15.65 -3.82
N ALA A 24 1.92 15.34 -2.60
CA ALA A 24 1.15 15.49 -1.38
C ALA A 24 1.80 16.56 -0.47
N PRO A 25 1.58 17.86 -0.73
CA PRO A 25 2.09 18.92 0.14
C PRO A 25 1.38 18.87 1.50
N VAL A 26 1.85 19.62 2.49
CA VAL A 26 1.20 19.75 3.81
C VAL A 26 -0.29 20.16 3.74
N ASP A 27 -1.02 19.92 4.82
CA ASP A 27 -2.46 20.23 4.98
C ASP A 27 -2.80 21.68 4.65
N GLY A 28 -3.86 21.88 3.87
CA GLY A 28 -4.27 23.19 3.34
C GLY A 28 -3.65 23.60 2.01
N ILE A 29 -2.94 22.70 1.33
CA ILE A 29 -2.47 22.88 -0.05
C ILE A 29 -3.01 21.73 -0.91
N PRO A 30 -3.55 22.00 -2.12
CA PRO A 30 -4.02 20.96 -3.03
C PRO A 30 -2.98 19.89 -3.32
N GLY A 31 -3.33 18.62 -3.10
CA GLY A 31 -2.58 17.50 -3.66
C GLY A 31 -2.70 17.49 -5.18
N LYS A 32 -1.66 17.04 -5.88
CA LYS A 32 -1.64 17.01 -7.34
C LYS A 32 -1.25 15.62 -7.86
N MET A 33 -2.20 14.95 -8.48
CA MET A 33 -1.97 13.69 -9.21
C MET A 33 -1.69 14.02 -10.68
N ARG A 34 -0.57 13.53 -11.21
CA ARG A 34 -0.22 13.64 -12.63
C ARG A 34 -0.06 12.24 -13.20
N MET A 35 -0.84 11.92 -14.22
CA MET A 35 -0.81 10.60 -14.84
C MET A 35 -0.35 10.72 -16.29
N PHE A 36 0.60 9.87 -16.68
CA PHE A 36 1.26 9.93 -17.98
C PHE A 36 0.85 8.76 -18.87
N ARG A 37 0.80 9.00 -20.19
CA ARG A 37 0.41 7.99 -21.18
C ARG A 37 1.34 6.76 -21.13
N TYR A 38 0.77 5.55 -21.15
CA TYR A 38 1.54 4.30 -21.27
C TYR A 38 1.69 3.91 -22.74
N THR A 39 2.93 3.64 -23.16
CA THR A 39 3.33 3.45 -24.57
C THR A 39 3.73 2.01 -24.89
N SER A 40 3.46 1.06 -24.01
CA SER A 40 3.78 -0.37 -24.19
C SER A 40 2.75 -1.14 -25.05
N SER A 41 1.76 -0.47 -25.63
CA SER A 41 0.74 -1.04 -26.50
C SER A 41 0.44 -0.15 -27.70
N LYS A 42 -0.18 -0.71 -28.75
CA LYS A 42 -0.78 0.06 -29.85
C LYS A 42 -2.28 -0.29 -29.95
N PRO A 43 -3.21 0.67 -29.78
CA PRO A 43 -2.97 2.05 -29.37
C PRO A 43 -2.37 2.17 -27.95
N HIS A 44 -1.72 3.30 -27.65
CA HIS A 44 -1.22 3.62 -26.31
C HIS A 44 -2.37 3.63 -25.29
N ARG A 45 -2.08 3.31 -24.02
CA ARG A 45 -3.09 3.20 -22.95
C ARG A 45 -3.14 4.44 -22.06
N ASN A 46 -4.35 4.79 -21.65
CA ASN A 46 -4.60 5.88 -20.72
C ASN A 46 -4.45 5.36 -19.27
N PRO A 47 -3.55 5.93 -18.45
CA PRO A 47 -3.36 5.50 -17.06
C PRO A 47 -4.64 5.59 -16.21
N GLY A 48 -5.51 6.57 -16.49
CA GLY A 48 -6.76 6.77 -15.74
C GLY A 48 -7.81 5.67 -15.95
N LEU A 49 -7.56 4.71 -16.85
CA LEU A 49 -8.40 3.53 -17.05
C LEU A 49 -7.87 2.29 -16.29
N ASP A 50 -6.74 2.42 -15.60
CA ASP A 50 -6.25 1.41 -14.66
C ASP A 50 -6.53 1.87 -13.22
N ASN A 51 -7.58 1.32 -12.61
CA ASN A 51 -7.96 1.71 -11.25
C ASN A 51 -6.83 1.49 -10.24
N GLN A 52 -5.95 0.52 -10.44
CA GLN A 52 -4.84 0.28 -9.51
C GLN A 52 -3.82 1.41 -9.55
N VAL A 53 -3.55 1.99 -10.72
CA VAL A 53 -2.65 3.14 -10.86
C VAL A 53 -3.26 4.39 -10.19
N VAL A 54 -4.52 4.70 -10.47
CA VAL A 54 -5.18 5.88 -9.88
C VAL A 54 -5.24 5.79 -8.35
N LEU A 55 -5.58 4.60 -7.82
CA LEU A 55 -5.67 4.38 -6.39
C LEU A 55 -4.30 4.37 -5.72
N HIS A 56 -3.26 3.84 -6.39
CA HIS A 56 -1.89 3.89 -5.92
C HIS A 56 -1.45 5.34 -5.69
N GLU A 57 -1.62 6.20 -6.68
CA GLU A 57 -1.26 7.61 -6.55
C GLU A 57 -2.01 8.29 -5.40
N TYR A 58 -3.30 8.00 -5.24
CA TYR A 58 -4.06 8.52 -4.10
C TYR A 58 -3.55 7.99 -2.76
N GLY A 59 -3.04 6.74 -2.73
CA GLY A 59 -2.39 6.13 -1.57
C GLY A 59 -1.16 6.88 -1.09
N HIS A 60 -0.40 7.52 -1.98
CA HIS A 60 0.68 8.43 -1.58
C HIS A 60 0.15 9.63 -0.82
N GLY A 61 -0.93 10.25 -1.31
CA GLY A 61 -1.61 11.35 -0.61
C GLY A 61 -2.00 10.99 0.82
N ILE A 62 -2.58 9.80 1.01
CA ILE A 62 -2.97 9.28 2.33
C ILE A 62 -1.74 9.06 3.21
N SER A 63 -0.78 8.27 2.75
CA SER A 63 0.36 7.85 3.58
C SER A 63 1.28 9.02 3.96
N ILE A 64 1.51 9.96 3.04
CA ILE A 64 2.32 11.16 3.28
C ILE A 64 1.65 12.09 4.29
N ARG A 65 0.34 12.36 4.16
CA ARG A 65 -0.40 13.25 5.07
C ARG A 65 -0.55 12.69 6.48
N LEU A 66 -0.64 11.38 6.62
CA LEU A 66 -0.84 10.72 7.92
C LEU A 66 0.47 10.52 8.67
N THR A 67 1.56 10.17 7.98
CA THR A 67 2.84 9.87 8.62
C THR A 67 3.50 11.14 9.15
N GLY A 68 3.77 11.19 10.45
CA GLY A 68 4.34 12.38 11.09
C GLY A 68 3.36 13.55 11.28
N GLY A 69 2.10 13.36 10.89
CA GLY A 69 1.03 14.34 11.01
C GLY A 69 0.92 15.33 9.85
N SER A 70 -0.25 15.94 9.71
CA SER A 70 -0.65 16.66 8.49
C SER A 70 0.11 17.98 8.24
N SER A 71 0.91 18.46 9.19
CA SER A 71 1.72 19.67 9.06
C SER A 71 3.10 19.44 8.41
N THR A 72 3.42 18.22 8.01
CA THR A 72 4.67 17.84 7.34
C THR A 72 4.38 16.88 6.18
N ASP A 73 5.16 16.95 5.12
CA ASP A 73 5.09 16.07 3.93
C ASP A 73 6.39 15.28 3.70
N ASN A 74 7.39 15.45 4.57
CA ASN A 74 8.73 14.89 4.39
C ASN A 74 9.02 13.67 5.26
N CYS A 75 7.97 12.99 5.74
CA CYS A 75 8.08 11.88 6.68
C CYS A 75 8.10 10.49 6.04
N LEU A 76 8.10 10.40 4.71
CA LEU A 76 8.37 9.19 3.93
C LEU A 76 9.47 9.46 2.88
N SER A 77 10.56 10.10 3.30
CA SER A 77 11.62 10.61 2.42
C SER A 77 12.92 9.81 2.49
N ARG A 78 13.15 9.04 3.57
CA ARG A 78 14.29 8.11 3.66
C ARG A 78 13.99 6.84 2.85
N ALA A 79 15.04 6.21 2.32
CA ALA A 79 14.93 5.06 1.40
C ALA A 79 13.88 4.01 1.83
N GLU A 80 13.99 3.48 3.05
CA GLU A 80 13.07 2.47 3.56
C GLU A 80 11.65 3.00 3.75
N SER A 81 11.49 4.19 4.37
CA SER A 81 10.18 4.83 4.55
C SER A 81 9.50 5.20 3.22
N ASN A 82 10.28 5.64 2.23
CA ASN A 82 9.81 5.96 0.89
C ASN A 82 9.36 4.68 0.18
N GLY A 83 10.13 3.59 0.33
CA GLY A 83 9.74 2.26 -0.12
C GLY A 83 8.44 1.78 0.52
N MET A 84 8.25 1.98 1.82
CA MET A 84 6.95 1.68 2.44
C MET A 84 5.82 2.58 1.88
N GLY A 85 6.12 3.83 1.51
CA GLY A 85 5.22 4.71 0.73
C GLY A 85 4.62 4.00 -0.49
N GLU A 86 5.48 3.43 -1.33
CA GLU A 86 5.08 2.63 -2.50
C GLU A 86 4.24 1.41 -2.11
N GLY A 87 4.65 0.70 -1.04
CA GLY A 87 3.93 -0.49 -0.58
C GLY A 87 2.55 -0.19 0.00
N TRP A 88 2.39 0.91 0.75
CA TRP A 88 1.10 1.38 1.24
C TRP A 88 0.15 1.73 0.11
N SER A 89 0.65 2.41 -0.92
CA SER A 89 -0.10 2.77 -2.12
C SER A 89 -0.60 1.51 -2.85
N ASP A 90 0.26 0.49 -3.02
CA ASP A 90 -0.14 -0.78 -3.62
C ASP A 90 -1.21 -1.50 -2.80
N ILE A 91 -1.00 -1.70 -1.48
CA ILE A 91 -1.98 -2.42 -0.66
C ILE A 91 -3.32 -1.68 -0.57
N PHE A 92 -3.31 -0.34 -0.53
CA PHE A 92 -4.53 0.47 -0.54
C PHE A 92 -5.34 0.21 -1.82
N ALA A 93 -4.70 0.28 -2.98
CA ALA A 93 -5.32 -0.02 -4.26
C ALA A 93 -5.83 -1.47 -4.31
N MET A 94 -5.06 -2.43 -3.78
CA MET A 94 -5.45 -3.84 -3.75
C MET A 94 -6.66 -4.11 -2.86
N ILE A 95 -6.77 -3.49 -1.68
CA ILE A 95 -7.93 -3.69 -0.80
C ILE A 95 -9.21 -3.16 -1.48
N ILE A 96 -9.13 -2.00 -2.13
CA ILE A 96 -10.28 -1.40 -2.83
C ILE A 96 -10.70 -2.22 -4.06
N THR A 97 -9.73 -2.79 -4.77
CA THR A 97 -9.99 -3.59 -5.99
C THR A 97 -10.19 -5.09 -5.71
N ALA A 98 -10.10 -5.52 -4.45
CA ALA A 98 -10.33 -6.89 -4.05
C ALA A 98 -11.79 -7.32 -4.30
N LYS A 99 -11.96 -8.56 -4.75
CA LYS A 99 -13.28 -9.13 -5.07
C LYS A 99 -13.58 -10.29 -4.14
N GLN A 100 -14.86 -10.52 -3.87
CA GLN A 100 -15.31 -11.66 -3.07
C GLN A 100 -14.91 -13.02 -3.67
N SER A 101 -14.68 -13.08 -4.99
CA SER A 101 -14.21 -14.28 -5.68
C SER A 101 -12.71 -14.56 -5.53
N HIS A 102 -11.92 -13.58 -5.07
CA HIS A 102 -10.50 -13.80 -4.81
C HIS A 102 -10.32 -14.75 -3.63
N LYS A 103 -9.19 -15.46 -3.62
CA LYS A 103 -8.71 -16.30 -2.53
C LYS A 103 -7.33 -15.84 -2.09
N ALA A 104 -6.87 -16.35 -0.95
CA ALA A 104 -5.55 -16.02 -0.40
C ALA A 104 -4.40 -16.24 -1.39
N ASP A 105 -4.46 -17.29 -2.19
CA ASP A 105 -3.44 -17.64 -3.17
C ASP A 105 -3.66 -17.03 -4.56
N THR A 106 -4.76 -16.27 -4.77
CA THR A 106 -5.05 -15.63 -6.05
C THR A 106 -3.97 -14.59 -6.39
N PRO A 107 -3.20 -14.77 -7.48
CA PRO A 107 -2.18 -13.81 -7.87
C PRO A 107 -2.80 -12.51 -8.40
N ILE A 108 -2.40 -11.37 -7.83
CA ILE A 108 -2.80 -10.04 -8.27
C ILE A 108 -1.65 -9.38 -9.02
N ALA A 109 -1.75 -9.29 -10.35
CA ALA A 109 -0.81 -8.55 -11.18
C ALA A 109 -1.19 -7.06 -11.21
N PHE A 110 -0.34 -6.23 -10.58
CA PHE A 110 -0.61 -4.80 -10.39
C PHE A 110 -0.43 -4.01 -11.70
N GLY A 111 -1.40 -3.17 -12.07
CA GLY A 111 -1.27 -2.26 -13.22
C GLY A 111 -1.16 -2.96 -14.57
N SER A 112 -1.77 -4.14 -14.71
CA SER A 112 -1.68 -4.99 -15.92
C SER A 112 -2.27 -4.33 -17.16
N TYR A 113 -3.33 -3.52 -16.99
CA TYR A 113 -3.86 -2.72 -18.09
C TYR A 113 -2.83 -1.65 -18.49
N ALA A 114 -2.38 -0.80 -17.57
CA ALA A 114 -1.43 0.26 -17.90
C ALA A 114 -0.15 -0.28 -18.56
N LYS A 115 0.43 -1.35 -18.00
CA LYS A 115 1.65 -1.97 -18.53
C LYS A 115 1.45 -2.72 -19.85
N ASN A 116 0.22 -3.12 -20.20
CA ASN A 116 -0.03 -4.06 -21.29
C ASN A 116 0.75 -5.37 -21.13
N SER A 117 0.75 -5.91 -19.91
CA SER A 117 1.38 -7.19 -19.60
C SER A 117 0.56 -7.95 -18.57
N PRO A 118 0.32 -9.26 -18.74
CA PRO A 118 -0.35 -10.06 -17.72
C PRO A 118 0.44 -10.14 -16.40
N SER A 119 1.76 -9.89 -16.43
CA SER A 119 2.59 -9.83 -15.23
C SER A 119 2.51 -8.50 -14.47
N GLY A 120 1.93 -7.45 -15.05
CA GLY A 120 1.83 -6.14 -14.40
C GLY A 120 3.16 -5.37 -14.32
N LEU A 121 3.18 -4.37 -13.43
CA LEU A 121 4.29 -3.42 -13.23
C LEU A 121 5.34 -3.88 -12.22
N ARG A 122 4.94 -4.75 -11.28
CA ARG A 122 5.78 -5.22 -10.16
C ARG A 122 6.56 -6.47 -10.57
N SER A 123 7.63 -6.78 -9.85
CA SER A 123 8.50 -7.93 -10.13
C SER A 123 7.80 -9.28 -9.92
N HIS A 124 6.86 -9.32 -8.96
CA HIS A 124 6.04 -10.50 -8.67
C HIS A 124 4.57 -10.08 -8.49
N PRO A 125 3.59 -10.93 -8.85
CA PRO A 125 2.21 -10.67 -8.45
C PRO A 125 2.07 -10.78 -6.93
N TYR A 126 1.13 -10.06 -6.35
CA TYR A 126 0.83 -10.17 -4.93
C TYR A 126 -0.05 -11.39 -4.66
N THR A 127 0.43 -12.29 -3.81
CA THR A 127 -0.25 -13.51 -3.39
C THR A 127 0.35 -14.00 -2.08
N THR A 128 -0.43 -14.79 -1.32
CA THR A 128 0.10 -15.48 -0.13
C THR A 128 0.93 -16.72 -0.49
N ASP A 129 0.99 -17.15 -1.75
CA ASP A 129 1.87 -18.25 -2.18
C ASP A 129 3.33 -17.79 -2.28
N MET A 130 4.17 -18.25 -1.34
CA MET A 130 5.61 -17.93 -1.29
C MET A 130 6.41 -18.53 -2.46
N LYS A 131 5.87 -19.49 -3.21
CA LYS A 131 6.51 -19.99 -4.43
C LYS A 131 6.35 -19.01 -5.60
N VAL A 132 5.27 -18.23 -5.58
CA VAL A 132 4.96 -17.24 -6.64
C VAL A 132 5.52 -15.87 -6.27
N ASN A 133 5.42 -15.47 -5.00
CA ASN A 133 6.02 -14.24 -4.49
C ASN A 133 6.90 -14.56 -3.26
N PRO A 134 8.22 -14.81 -3.48
CA PRO A 134 9.13 -15.22 -2.43
C PRO A 134 9.69 -14.05 -1.61
N LEU A 135 9.25 -12.81 -1.85
CA LEU A 135 9.83 -11.61 -1.22
C LEU A 135 9.68 -11.65 0.31
N THR A 136 10.76 -11.27 0.99
CA THR A 136 10.92 -11.23 2.44
C THR A 136 11.63 -9.96 2.88
N TYR A 137 11.64 -9.70 4.19
CA TYR A 137 12.37 -8.58 4.77
C TYR A 137 13.87 -8.60 4.44
N ALA A 138 14.48 -9.77 4.27
CA ALA A 138 15.89 -9.89 3.92
C ALA A 138 16.22 -9.30 2.54
N ASP A 139 15.24 -9.21 1.64
CA ASP A 139 15.45 -8.66 0.29
C ASP A 139 15.76 -7.15 0.31
N LEU A 140 15.48 -6.43 1.39
CA LEU A 140 15.88 -5.02 1.56
C LEU A 140 17.41 -4.82 1.54
N GLN A 141 18.18 -5.89 1.78
CA GLN A 141 19.65 -5.84 1.65
C GLN A 141 20.10 -5.55 0.23
N THR A 142 19.34 -5.98 -0.79
CA THR A 142 19.70 -5.84 -2.22
C THR A 142 18.72 -4.95 -2.99
N ARG A 143 17.45 -4.89 -2.58
CA ARG A 143 16.41 -4.05 -3.18
C ARG A 143 16.52 -2.62 -2.66
N LYS A 144 17.07 -1.71 -3.47
CA LYS A 144 17.37 -0.32 -3.07
C LYS A 144 16.45 0.74 -3.67
N LEU A 145 15.64 0.39 -4.65
CA LEU A 145 14.65 1.31 -5.22
C LEU A 145 13.37 1.29 -4.39
N ALA A 146 12.68 2.44 -4.32
CA ALA A 146 11.45 2.59 -3.54
C ALA A 146 10.40 1.54 -3.92
N HIS A 147 10.09 1.40 -5.21
CA HIS A 147 9.15 0.40 -5.71
C HIS A 147 9.56 -1.01 -5.30
N ASP A 148 10.86 -1.32 -5.37
CA ASP A 148 11.36 -2.65 -5.04
C ASP A 148 11.16 -3.00 -3.57
N MET A 149 11.42 -2.05 -2.67
CA MET A 149 11.16 -2.18 -1.23
C MET A 149 9.64 -2.20 -0.95
N GLY A 150 8.87 -1.40 -1.67
CA GLY A 150 7.41 -1.35 -1.57
C GLY A 150 6.73 -2.67 -1.88
N GLU A 151 7.24 -3.42 -2.86
CA GLU A 151 6.75 -4.77 -3.15
C GLU A 151 6.89 -5.72 -1.95
N VAL A 152 7.98 -5.61 -1.19
CA VAL A 152 8.19 -6.40 0.02
C VAL A 152 7.16 -6.01 1.09
N TRP A 153 6.96 -4.71 1.31
CA TRP A 153 6.02 -4.20 2.30
C TRP A 153 4.57 -4.58 1.97
N ALA A 154 4.13 -4.35 0.72
CA ALA A 154 2.76 -4.67 0.31
C ALA A 154 2.50 -6.18 0.36
N ALA A 155 3.48 -7.02 0.04
CA ALA A 155 3.36 -8.47 0.15
C ALA A 155 3.15 -8.93 1.60
N MET A 156 3.83 -8.31 2.57
CA MET A 156 3.59 -8.57 4.00
C MET A 156 2.18 -8.20 4.42
N LEU A 157 1.73 -6.99 4.03
CA LEU A 157 0.39 -6.53 4.36
C LEU A 157 -0.70 -7.35 3.66
N TRP A 158 -0.42 -7.93 2.49
CA TRP A 158 -1.35 -8.84 1.80
C TRP A 158 -1.51 -10.19 2.51
N ASP A 159 -0.45 -10.72 3.13
CA ASP A 159 -0.58 -11.90 4.00
C ASP A 159 -1.44 -11.58 5.24
N ILE A 160 -1.27 -10.41 5.84
CA ILE A 160 -2.08 -9.96 6.97
C ILE A 160 -3.53 -9.78 6.55
N TYR A 161 -3.78 -9.14 5.41
CA TYR A 161 -5.10 -8.97 4.83
C TYR A 161 -5.84 -10.30 4.73
N TRP A 162 -5.19 -11.32 4.17
CA TRP A 162 -5.82 -12.63 4.01
C TRP A 162 -5.98 -13.38 5.33
N ASN A 163 -5.02 -13.29 6.27
CA ASN A 163 -5.20 -13.86 7.61
C ASN A 163 -6.45 -13.27 8.30
N LEU A 164 -6.64 -11.96 8.19
CA LEU A 164 -7.79 -11.25 8.74
C LEU A 164 -9.09 -11.60 8.00
N VAL A 165 -9.07 -11.68 6.67
CA VAL A 165 -10.25 -12.07 5.87
C VAL A 165 -10.66 -13.52 6.15
N THR A 166 -9.70 -14.43 6.31
CA THR A 166 -9.99 -15.81 6.69
C THR A 166 -10.62 -15.89 8.09
N LYS A 167 -10.15 -15.08 9.04
CA LYS A 167 -10.70 -15.06 10.40
C LYS A 167 -12.06 -14.39 10.50
N SER A 168 -12.24 -13.26 9.81
CA SER A 168 -13.34 -12.33 10.07
C SER A 168 -14.24 -12.10 8.86
N GLY A 169 -14.03 -12.83 7.77
CA GLY A 169 -14.78 -12.72 6.53
C GLY A 169 -14.39 -11.50 5.69
N PHE A 170 -15.00 -11.40 4.51
CA PHE A 170 -14.83 -10.30 3.56
C PHE A 170 -16.11 -9.47 3.49
N SER A 171 -15.99 -8.14 3.51
CA SER A 171 -17.12 -7.23 3.27
C SER A 171 -17.06 -6.65 1.86
N THR A 172 -18.17 -6.67 1.14
CA THR A 172 -18.35 -5.90 -0.11
C THR A 172 -18.65 -4.42 0.16
N ASN A 173 -19.00 -4.04 1.39
CA ASN A 173 -19.32 -2.67 1.77
C ASN A 173 -18.14 -2.02 2.50
N LEU A 174 -17.26 -1.37 1.75
CA LEU A 174 -16.11 -0.64 2.29
C LEU A 174 -16.47 0.67 3.01
N TYR A 175 -17.70 1.17 2.86
CA TYR A 175 -18.15 2.42 3.52
C TYR A 175 -18.46 2.23 5.01
N ASN A 176 -18.61 1.00 5.47
CA ASN A 176 -18.82 0.72 6.88
C ASN A 176 -17.47 0.55 7.62
N ALA A 177 -16.85 1.69 7.99
CA ALA A 177 -15.60 1.69 8.74
C ALA A 177 -15.69 1.00 10.12
N LYS A 178 -16.90 0.86 10.69
CA LYS A 178 -17.12 0.12 11.94
C LYS A 178 -17.28 -1.40 11.73
N GLY A 179 -17.24 -1.85 10.48
CA GLY A 179 -17.29 -3.25 10.12
C GLY A 179 -16.15 -4.03 10.76
N LYS A 180 -16.43 -5.25 11.23
CA LYS A 180 -15.43 -6.15 11.83
C LYS A 180 -15.00 -7.23 10.84
N PHE A 181 -15.03 -6.93 9.54
CA PHE A 181 -14.58 -7.83 8.49
C PHE A 181 -13.10 -7.64 8.22
N GLY A 182 -12.40 -8.68 7.78
CA GLY A 182 -10.95 -8.69 7.69
C GLY A 182 -10.37 -7.59 6.79
N ASN A 183 -11.02 -7.31 5.66
CA ASN A 183 -10.62 -6.23 4.76
C ASN A 183 -10.82 -4.83 5.37
N VAL A 184 -11.89 -4.63 6.15
CA VAL A 184 -12.15 -3.38 6.88
C VAL A 184 -11.15 -3.20 8.02
N ILE A 185 -10.88 -4.27 8.79
CA ILE A 185 -9.88 -4.29 9.86
C ILE A 185 -8.50 -3.95 9.31
N THR A 186 -8.13 -4.54 8.16
CA THR A 186 -6.83 -4.26 7.52
C THR A 186 -6.71 -2.79 7.14
N MET A 187 -7.73 -2.21 6.50
CA MET A 187 -7.75 -0.79 6.13
C MET A 187 -7.68 0.11 7.38
N GLN A 188 -8.46 -0.20 8.43
CA GLN A 188 -8.45 0.55 9.68
C GLN A 188 -7.07 0.52 10.35
N ASN A 189 -6.43 -0.65 10.42
CA ASN A 189 -5.11 -0.79 11.02
C ASN A 189 -4.00 -0.17 10.18
N MET A 190 -4.14 -0.16 8.85
CA MET A 190 -3.22 0.55 7.96
C MET A 190 -3.27 2.06 8.21
N ILE A 191 -4.47 2.65 8.23
CA ILE A 191 -4.67 4.09 8.47
C ILE A 191 -4.20 4.47 9.88
N GLY A 192 -4.59 3.70 10.90
CA GLY A 192 -4.14 3.95 12.28
C GLY A 192 -2.64 3.76 12.46
N GLY A 193 -2.04 2.77 11.78
CA GLY A 193 -0.59 2.56 11.78
C GLY A 193 0.17 3.76 11.21
N MET A 194 -0.27 4.32 10.08
CA MET A 194 0.32 5.53 9.50
C MET A 194 0.24 6.73 10.46
N MET A 195 -0.85 6.86 11.23
CA MET A 195 -1.02 7.92 12.22
C MET A 195 -0.15 7.74 13.47
N LEU A 196 0.24 6.51 13.80
CA LEU A 196 0.98 6.17 15.02
C LEU A 196 2.49 6.05 14.80
N GLN A 197 2.94 5.71 13.59
CA GLN A 197 4.35 5.52 13.29
C GLN A 197 5.14 6.83 13.35
N PRO A 198 6.45 6.78 13.69
CA PRO A 198 7.30 7.97 13.70
C PRO A 198 7.49 8.55 12.28
N CYS A 199 8.06 9.75 12.21
CA CYS A 199 8.49 10.33 10.94
C CYS A 199 9.71 9.55 10.38
N ASN A 200 9.67 9.18 9.10
CA ASN A 200 10.63 8.30 8.43
C ASN A 200 10.83 6.96 9.15
N PRO A 201 9.77 6.16 9.32
CA PRO A 201 9.81 4.89 10.05
C PRO A 201 10.63 3.85 9.28
N THR A 202 11.20 2.88 10.01
CA THR A 202 11.64 1.60 9.43
C THR A 202 10.45 0.63 9.29
N PHE A 203 10.64 -0.50 8.62
CA PHE A 203 9.64 -1.57 8.54
C PHE A 203 9.25 -2.07 9.93
N ILE A 204 10.20 -2.11 10.86
CA ILE A 204 9.97 -2.50 12.26
C ILE A 204 9.07 -1.47 12.96
N ASP A 205 9.37 -0.18 12.81
CA ASP A 205 8.53 0.89 13.36
C ASP A 205 7.09 0.81 12.82
N ALA A 206 6.94 0.66 11.50
CA ALA A 206 5.64 0.59 10.84
C ALA A 206 4.84 -0.67 11.22
N ARG A 207 5.52 -1.82 11.37
CA ARG A 207 4.93 -3.06 11.87
C ARG A 207 4.36 -2.85 13.28
N ASP A 208 5.16 -2.28 14.16
CA ASP A 208 4.77 -2.09 15.56
C ASP A 208 3.64 -1.07 15.68
N ALA A 209 3.63 -0.02 14.84
CA ALA A 209 2.52 0.91 14.71
C ALA A 209 1.23 0.25 14.19
N PHE A 210 1.31 -0.65 13.22
CA PHE A 210 0.15 -1.41 12.74
C PHE A 210 -0.46 -2.29 13.85
N ILE A 211 0.41 -2.95 14.65
CA ILE A 211 -0.03 -3.77 15.80
C ILE A 211 -0.62 -2.87 16.90
N ALA A 212 -0.01 -1.71 17.16
CA ALA A 212 -0.53 -0.73 18.11
C ALA A 212 -1.91 -0.20 17.69
N SER A 213 -2.13 0.02 16.40
CA SER A 213 -3.44 0.37 15.86
C SER A 213 -4.50 -0.70 16.17
N ASP A 214 -4.17 -2.00 16.04
CA ASP A 214 -5.09 -3.08 16.40
C ASP A 214 -5.37 -3.11 17.92
N ALA A 215 -4.37 -2.79 18.74
CA ALA A 215 -4.56 -2.65 20.19
C ALA A 215 -5.55 -1.53 20.53
N VAL A 216 -5.46 -0.39 19.85
CA VAL A 216 -6.35 0.76 20.07
C VAL A 216 -7.77 0.48 19.58
N HIS A 217 -7.94 -0.02 18.35
CA HIS A 217 -9.26 -0.15 17.73
C HIS A 217 -9.97 -1.46 18.02
N TYR A 218 -9.22 -2.54 18.24
CA TYR A 218 -9.75 -3.90 18.38
C TYR A 218 -9.28 -4.60 19.66
N LYS A 219 -8.67 -3.87 20.60
CA LYS A 219 -8.15 -4.40 21.87
C LYS A 219 -7.15 -5.56 21.66
N GLY A 220 -6.45 -5.54 20.52
CA GLY A 220 -5.44 -6.54 20.17
C GLY A 220 -6.03 -7.89 19.74
N ALA A 221 -7.34 -7.94 19.43
CA ALA A 221 -8.04 -9.16 19.07
C ALA A 221 -7.43 -9.85 17.85
N ASN A 222 -6.69 -9.14 16.98
CA ASN A 222 -6.11 -9.68 15.75
C ASN A 222 -4.58 -9.78 15.75
N LYS A 223 -3.96 -9.58 16.92
CA LYS A 223 -2.51 -9.60 17.07
C LYS A 223 -1.87 -10.88 16.53
N CYS A 224 -2.51 -12.04 16.69
CA CYS A 224 -1.98 -13.32 16.21
C CYS A 224 -1.90 -13.36 14.67
N GLU A 225 -2.97 -12.93 13.99
CA GLU A 225 -3.07 -12.92 12.53
C GLU A 225 -2.09 -11.93 11.89
N ILE A 226 -1.92 -10.77 12.53
CA ILE A 226 -0.98 -9.73 12.13
C ILE A 226 0.46 -10.24 12.27
N TRP A 227 0.83 -10.80 13.43
CA TRP A 227 2.17 -11.36 13.63
C TRP A 227 2.49 -12.50 12.67
N LYS A 228 1.52 -13.39 12.39
CA LYS A 228 1.72 -14.48 11.43
C LYS A 228 2.05 -13.95 10.03
N GLY A 229 1.37 -12.89 9.58
CA GLY A 229 1.63 -12.29 8.27
C GLY A 229 3.03 -11.68 8.19
N PHE A 230 3.41 -10.84 9.15
CA PHE A 230 4.76 -10.27 9.20
C PHE A 230 5.86 -11.34 9.34
N ALA A 231 5.69 -12.30 10.25
CA ALA A 231 6.67 -13.35 10.51
C ALA A 231 6.86 -14.28 9.31
N LYS A 232 5.81 -14.56 8.54
CA LYS A 232 5.87 -15.39 7.33
C LYS A 232 6.87 -14.85 6.30
N ARG A 233 7.05 -13.52 6.24
CA ARG A 233 8.01 -12.85 5.36
C ARG A 233 9.23 -12.30 6.10
N GLY A 234 9.54 -12.83 7.27
CA GLY A 234 10.78 -12.52 7.98
C GLY A 234 10.77 -11.27 8.86
N LEU A 235 9.66 -10.54 8.98
CA LEU A 235 9.54 -9.37 9.86
C LEU A 235 8.95 -9.75 11.24
N GLY A 236 9.33 -10.91 11.77
CA GLY A 236 8.86 -11.43 13.05
C GLY A 236 9.48 -10.74 14.27
N VAL A 237 9.20 -11.26 15.47
CA VAL A 237 9.60 -10.66 16.76
C VAL A 237 11.12 -10.48 16.96
N LYS A 238 11.95 -11.20 16.18
CA LYS A 238 13.42 -11.13 16.23
C LYS A 238 14.04 -10.40 15.04
N ALA A 239 13.22 -9.79 14.18
CA ALA A 239 13.74 -8.97 13.09
C ALA A 239 14.50 -7.76 13.65
N ALA A 240 15.56 -7.36 12.96
CA ALA A 240 16.37 -6.19 13.25
C ALA A 240 16.66 -5.46 11.93
N ASP A 241 16.84 -4.14 12.00
CA ASP A 241 17.16 -3.32 10.84
C ASP A 241 18.53 -3.70 10.23
N TYR A 242 18.73 -3.36 8.95
CA TYR A 242 19.95 -3.63 8.18
C TYR A 242 20.84 -2.40 8.02
#